data_AF-A0A6N9DJA5-F1
#
_entry.id   AF-A0A6N9DJA5-F1
#
_cell.length_a   1.000
_cell.length_b   1.000
_cell.length_c   1.000
_cell.angle_alpha   90.00
_cell.angle_beta   90.00
_cell.angle_gamma   90.00
#
_symmetry.space_group_name_H-M   'P 1'
#
loop_
_entity.id
_entity.type
_entity.pdbx_description
1 polymer ?
#
loop_
_entity_poly.entity_id
_entity_poly.type
_entity_poly.pdbx_seq_one_letter_code
_entity_poly.pdbx_strand_id
1 'polypeptide(L)' 'MAVPSGDEDVHVLNVNDGQIIGTFPTDSAVKSSPVLINDFIYIHTLDGELKWYSPSDQTLQGCIGLKDGGRCD' A
#
# COMPACT_ATOMS: atom_id res chain seq x y z
N MET A 1 6.37 10.58 -0.95
CA MET A 1 7.16 9.33 -0.79
C MET A 1 6.35 8.36 0.04
N ALA A 2 6.21 7.11 -0.40
CA ALA A 2 5.51 6.08 0.35
C ALA A 2 6.52 5.28 1.21
N VAL A 3 6.19 5.07 2.48
CA VAL A 3 7.08 4.43 3.47
C VAL A 3 6.26 3.48 4.34
N PRO A 4 6.63 2.20 4.46
CA PRO A 4 6.07 1.32 5.49
C PRO A 4 6.32 1.89 6.89
N SER A 5 5.29 1.99 7.73
CA SER A 5 5.47 2.54 9.09
C SER A 5 6.13 1.54 10.05
N GLY A 6 5.97 0.25 9.80
CA GLY A 6 6.27 -0.84 10.74
C GLY A 6 5.01 -1.42 11.40
N ASP A 7 3.89 -0.70 11.36
CA ASP A 7 2.61 -1.06 11.96
C ASP A 7 1.53 -1.21 10.86
N GLU A 8 1.59 -2.33 10.12
CA GLU A 8 0.56 -2.78 9.16
C GLU A 8 -0.04 -1.67 8.25
N ASP A 9 0.74 -0.66 7.90
CA ASP A 9 0.31 0.42 7.03
C ASP A 9 1.47 1.03 6.22
N VAL A 10 1.10 1.92 5.29
CA VAL A 10 2.02 2.75 4.52
C VAL A 10 1.66 4.21 4.71
N HIS A 11 2.61 5.01 5.18
CA HIS A 11 2.50 6.47 5.17
C HIS A 11 2.97 7.04 3.84
N VAL A 12 2.26 8.04 3.34
CA VAL A 12 2.69 8.87 2.22
C VAL A 12 3.06 10.24 2.76
N LEU A 13 4.32 10.61 2.57
CA LEU A 13 4.88 11.87 3.01
C LEU A 13 5.04 12.85 1.84
N ASN A 14 4.76 14.13 2.07
CA ASN A 14 5.24 15.20 1.21
C ASN A 14 6.77 15.31 1.36
N VAL A 15 7.47 15.23 0.23
CA VAL A 15 8.94 15.19 0.22
C VAL A 15 9.58 16.55 0.52
N ASN A 16 8.81 17.64 0.45
CA ASN A 16 9.33 18.99 0.65
C ASN A 16 9.39 19.36 2.14
N ASP A 17 8.44 18.89 2.94
CA ASP A 17 8.28 19.29 4.35
C ASP A 17 8.15 18.11 5.32
N GLY A 18 8.08 16.88 4.82
CA GLY A 18 7.98 15.67 5.63
C GLY A 18 6.59 15.42 6.24
N GLN A 19 5.57 16.20 5.88
CA GLN A 19 4.23 15.99 6.41
C GLN A 19 3.60 14.70 5.87
N ILE A 20 2.90 13.95 6.72
CA ILE A 20 2.09 12.82 6.29
C ILE A 20 0.83 13.37 5.59
N ILE A 21 0.65 13.01 4.33
CA ILE A 21 -0.47 13.44 3.48
C ILE A 21 -1.47 12.31 3.20
N GLY A 22 -1.17 11.10 3.66
CA GLY A 22 -2.08 9.96 3.59
C GLY A 22 -1.51 8.74 4.29
N THR A 23 -2.40 7.85 4.71
CA THR A 23 -2.06 6.54 5.30
C THR A 23 -2.92 5.47 4.65
N PHE A 24 -2.28 4.42 4.17
CA PHE A 24 -2.94 3.29 3.52
C PHE A 24 -2.87 2.09 4.47
N PRO A 25 -3.99 1.71 5.11
CA PRO A 25 -4.00 0.57 6.01
C PRO A 25 -3.86 -0.72 5.22
N THR A 26 -3.09 -1.64 5.76
CA THR A 26 -3.05 -3.04 5.36
C THR A 26 -3.51 -3.91 6.55
N ASP A 27 -3.56 -5.21 6.34
CA ASP A 27 -3.97 -6.23 7.32
C ASP A 27 -2.81 -7.13 7.75
N SER A 28 -1.60 -6.86 7.25
CA SER A 28 -0.37 -7.59 7.55
C SER A 28 0.81 -6.70 7.19
N ALA A 29 1.93 -6.87 7.90
CA ALA A 29 3.08 -5.98 7.74
C ALA A 29 3.58 -5.92 6.29
N VAL A 30 4.03 -4.74 5.87
CA VAL A 30 4.49 -4.52 4.49
C VAL A 30 5.83 -5.20 4.27
N LYS A 31 5.88 -6.10 3.29
CA LYS A 31 7.04 -6.96 3.01
C LYS A 31 8.08 -6.30 2.12
N SER A 32 7.65 -5.48 1.17
CA SER A 32 8.53 -4.84 0.18
C SER A 32 8.21 -3.36 0.03
N SER A 33 9.16 -2.60 -0.53
CA SER A 33 8.96 -1.17 -0.79
C SER A 33 7.69 -0.91 -1.60
N PRO A 34 6.80 0.00 -1.15
CA PRO A 34 5.62 0.39 -1.92
C PRO A 34 6.03 1.07 -3.22
N VAL A 35 5.24 0.89 -4.28
CA VAL A 35 5.53 1.46 -5.60
C VAL A 35 4.33 2.25 -6.10
N LEU A 36 4.57 3.45 -6.63
CA LEU A 36 3.57 4.28 -7.28
C LEU A 36 3.68 4.10 -8.81
N ILE A 37 2.67 3.50 -9.45
CA ILE A 37 2.60 3.31 -10.91
C ILE A 37 1.17 3.65 -11.36
N ASN A 38 1.04 4.42 -12.44
CA ASN A 38 -0.25 4.71 -13.10
C ASN A 38 -1.35 5.11 -12.10
N ASP A 39 -1.07 6.09 -11.24
CA ASP A 39 -1.99 6.60 -10.22
C ASP A 39 -2.44 5.61 -9.14
N PHE A 40 -1.76 4.47 -9.00
CA PHE A 40 -1.98 3.54 -7.89
C PHE A 40 -0.73 3.34 -7.07
N ILE A 41 -0.90 3.25 -5.75
CA ILE A 41 0.12 2.76 -4.84
C ILE A 41 -0.07 1.26 -4.65
N TYR A 42 0.96 0.48 -4.97
CA TYR A 42 1.01 -0.96 -4.81
C TYR A 42 1.74 -1.33 -3.52
N ILE A 43 1.12 -2.19 -2.72
CA ILE A 43 1.60 -2.59 -1.40
C ILE A 43 1.53 -4.11 -1.31
N HIS A 44 2.67 -4.74 -1.02
CA HIS A 44 2.78 -6.19 -0.85
C HIS A 44 3.03 -6.51 0.63
N THR A 45 2.17 -7.34 1.20
CA THR A 45 2.16 -7.70 2.63
C THR A 45 2.91 -9.02 2.89
N LEU A 46 3.23 -9.30 4.15
CA LEU A 46 3.89 -10.55 4.57
C LEU A 46 2.99 -11.78 4.35
N ASP A 47 1.67 -11.60 4.38
CA ASP A 47 0.70 -12.67 4.14
C ASP A 47 0.68 -13.13 2.68
N GLY A 48 1.29 -12.34 1.79
CA GLY A 48 1.45 -12.63 0.38
C GLY A 48 0.35 -12.02 -0.47
N GLU A 49 -0.27 -10.93 -0.03
CA GLU A 49 -1.25 -10.18 -0.81
C GLU A 49 -0.59 -8.97 -1.48
N LEU A 50 -1.02 -8.67 -2.70
CA LEU A 50 -0.72 -7.42 -3.39
C LEU A 50 -1.99 -6.58 -3.46
N LYS A 51 -2.01 -5.47 -2.71
CA LYS A 51 -3.10 -4.49 -2.69
C LYS A 51 -2.69 -3.26 -3.49
N TRP A 52 -3.66 -2.60 -4.11
CA TRP A 52 -3.43 -1.28 -4.68
C TRP A 52 -4.55 -0.31 -4.34
N TYR A 53 -4.14 0.90 -4.01
CA TYR A 53 -5.02 1.98 -3.58
C TYR A 53 -4.90 3.15 -4.54
N SER A 54 -5.98 3.89 -4.71
CA SER A 54 -5.97 5.19 -5.35
C SER A 54 -5.47 6.23 -4.33
N PRO A 55 -4.33 6.93 -4.57
CA PRO A 55 -3.84 7.91 -3.61
C PRO A 55 -4.68 9.18 -3.50
N SER A 56 -5.51 9.48 -4.51
CA SER A 56 -6.31 10.70 -4.57
C SER A 56 -7.55 10.63 -3.68
N ASP A 57 -8.18 9.46 -3.56
CA ASP A 57 -9.38 9.23 -2.75
C ASP A 57 -9.17 8.20 -1.62
N GLN A 58 -7.97 7.63 -1.53
CA GLN A 58 -7.56 6.65 -0.50
C GLN A 58 -8.35 5.35 -0.50
N THR A 59 -9.02 5.02 -1.60
CA THR A 59 -9.83 3.80 -1.72
C THR A 59 -8.98 2.60 -2.15
N LEU A 60 -9.29 1.42 -1.60
CA LEU A 60 -8.75 0.15 -2.09
C LEU A 60 -9.38 -0.16 -3.46
N GLN A 61 -8.55 -0.30 -4.48
CA GLN A 61 -8.96 -0.51 -5.86
C GLN A 61 -8.86 -1.98 -6.27
N GLY A 62 -8.04 -2.75 -5.56
CA GLY A 62 -8.10 -4.20 -5.63
C GLY A 62 -6.99 -4.87 -4.84
N CYS A 63 -7.10 -6.20 -4.81
CA CYS A 63 -6.23 -7.08 -4.07
C CYS A 63 -6.12 -8.43 -4.80
N ILE A 64 -4.91 -8.99 -4.85
CA ILE A 64 -4.63 -10.33 -5.36
C ILE A 64 -3.74 -11.09 -4.38
N GLY A 65 -4.09 -12.33 -4.06
CA GLY A 65 -3.22 -13.28 -3.38
C GLY A 65 -2.12 -13.76 -4.31
N LEU A 66 -0.86 -13.56 -3.95
CA LEU A 66 0.29 -13.94 -4.79
C LEU A 66 0.59 -15.44 -4.74
N LYS A 67 0.00 -16.18 -3.79
CA LYS A 67 0.18 -17.63 -3.65
C LYS A 67 -0.74 -18.42 -4.58
N ASP A 68 -1.97 -17.97 -4.77
CA ASP A 68 -3.02 -18.65 -5.53
C ASP A 68 -3.52 -17.87 -6.74
N GLY A 69 -3.18 -16.58 -6.85
CA GLY A 69 -3.63 -15.68 -7.92
C GLY A 69 -5.08 -15.24 -7.77
N GLY A 70 -5.74 -15.58 -6.66
CA GLY A 70 -7.13 -15.21 -6.39
C GLY A 70 -7.29 -13.74 -6.04
N ARG A 71 -8.50 -13.20 -6.20
CA ARG A 71 -8.83 -11.94 -5.51
C ARG A 71 -8.92 -12.20 -4.02
N CYS A 72 -8.48 -11.24 -3.23
CA CYS A 72 -8.67 -11.31 -1.78
C CYS A 72 -10.17 -11.21 -1.49
N ASP A 73 -10.65 -12.07 -0.60
CA ASP A 73 -12.06 -12.23 -0.24
C ASP A 73 -12.57 -11.11 0.69
#